data_AF-A0A673LBE2-F1
#
_entry.id   AF-A0A673LBE2-F1
#
_cell.length_a   1.000
_cell.length_b   1.000
_cell.length_c   1.000
_cell.angle_alpha   90.00
_cell.angle_beta   90.00
_cell.angle_gamma   90.00
#
_symmetry.space_group_name_H-M   'P 1'
#
loop_
_entity.id
_entity.type
_entity.pdbx_description
1 polymer ?
#
loop_
_entity_poly.entity_id
_entity_poly.type
_entity_poly.pdbx_seq_one_letter_code
_entity_poly.pdbx_strand_id
1 'polypeptide(L)'
;STYQVTWREENYRNSEQIVDVGEELINEHASKLGDDKCLENQFTETVWKMFTCCLQELKRQFPDSHRVKRLAGMRLEALERYEDANKLYDSMLQDDPTNTAARKRKISILRAQGKSSEAIRELNEYLEQFVGDQEAWHELSELYINEHDFKCAYNTTSPFCFLYNLPQVKYTQGGLENLELARKYFAQALKLNNRNMRALFGLYMVSSALQAERAECMLPRQSTYATNDVRKASMAGRGKKENKCSVKAVEEMLESMQITMS
;
A
#
# COMPACT_ATOMS: atom_id res chain seq x y z
N SER A 1 -26.74 18.36 -9.05
CA SER A 1 -26.96 17.45 -7.90
C SER A 1 -26.63 15.99 -8.18
N THR A 2 -27.10 15.39 -9.29
CA THR A 2 -26.91 13.95 -9.58
C THR A 2 -25.45 13.51 -9.60
N TYR A 3 -24.56 14.26 -10.27
CA TYR A 3 -23.13 13.93 -10.38
C TYR A 3 -22.39 13.82 -9.04
N GLN A 4 -22.69 14.66 -8.04
CA GLN A 4 -22.02 14.57 -6.73
C GLN A 4 -22.48 13.38 -5.89
N VAL A 5 -23.72 12.90 -6.10
CA VAL A 5 -24.20 11.67 -5.45
C VAL A 5 -23.47 10.49 -6.09
N THR A 6 -23.38 10.45 -7.42
CA THR A 6 -22.62 9.43 -8.15
C THR A 6 -21.14 9.45 -7.77
N TRP A 7 -20.51 10.62 -7.67
CA TRP A 7 -19.11 10.75 -7.26
C TRP A 7 -18.85 10.30 -5.82
N ARG A 8 -19.81 10.52 -4.91
CA ARG A 8 -19.73 9.99 -3.54
C ARG A 8 -19.89 8.47 -3.50
N GLU A 9 -20.83 7.95 -4.27
CA GLU A 9 -21.08 6.50 -4.37
C GLU A 9 -19.91 5.76 -5.03
N GLU A 10 -19.27 6.39 -6.02
CA GLU A 10 -18.13 5.84 -6.76
C GLU A 10 -16.76 6.16 -6.13
N ASN A 11 -16.72 6.87 -4.99
CA ASN A 11 -15.48 7.34 -4.35
C ASN A 11 -14.53 8.05 -5.32
N TYR A 12 -15.07 8.92 -6.18
CA TYR A 12 -14.31 9.69 -7.15
C TYR A 12 -13.30 10.62 -6.44
N ARG A 13 -12.02 10.58 -6.86
CA ARG A 13 -10.90 11.22 -6.13
C ARG A 13 -10.35 12.51 -6.77
N ASN A 14 -11.01 13.07 -7.78
CA ASN A 14 -10.55 14.31 -8.39
C ASN A 14 -10.96 15.53 -7.55
N SER A 15 -10.07 15.98 -6.67
CA SER A 15 -10.36 17.05 -5.72
C SER A 15 -10.63 18.40 -6.38
N GLU A 16 -10.00 18.70 -7.51
CA GLU A 16 -10.16 19.97 -8.23
C GLU A 16 -11.59 20.11 -8.78
N GLN A 17 -12.04 19.12 -9.57
CA GLN A 17 -13.40 19.11 -10.12
C GLN A 17 -14.48 19.05 -9.04
N ILE A 18 -14.21 18.38 -7.92
CA ILE A 18 -15.15 18.32 -6.80
C ILE A 18 -15.30 19.70 -6.13
N VAL A 19 -14.21 20.45 -6.01
CA VAL A 19 -14.23 21.81 -5.44
C VAL A 19 -14.93 22.76 -6.40
N ASP A 20 -14.60 22.74 -7.69
CA ASP A 20 -15.19 23.65 -8.69
C ASP A 20 -16.72 23.50 -8.75
N VAL A 21 -17.20 22.27 -8.92
CA VAL A 21 -18.65 21.98 -8.94
C VAL A 21 -19.29 22.22 -7.57
N GLY A 22 -18.52 22.02 -6.50
CA GLY A 22 -18.95 22.31 -5.13
C GLY A 22 -19.17 23.80 -4.88
N GLU A 23 -18.27 24.64 -5.39
CA GLU A 23 -18.31 26.10 -5.26
C GLU A 23 -19.51 26.67 -6.00
N GLU A 24 -19.72 26.25 -7.25
CA GLU A 24 -20.88 26.65 -8.05
C GLU A 24 -22.19 26.30 -7.33
N LEU A 25 -22.33 25.06 -6.82
CA LEU A 25 -23.55 24.62 -6.14
C LEU A 25 -23.79 25.36 -4.82
N ILE A 26 -22.75 25.63 -4.04
CA ILE A 26 -22.84 26.39 -2.79
C ILE A 26 -23.29 27.82 -3.09
N ASN A 27 -22.73 28.45 -4.13
CA ASN A 27 -23.10 29.80 -4.53
C ASN A 27 -24.54 29.87 -5.08
N GLU A 28 -24.96 28.88 -5.87
CA GLU A 28 -26.31 28.80 -6.45
C GLU A 28 -27.40 28.51 -5.40
N HIS A 29 -27.09 27.68 -4.40
CA HIS A 29 -28.03 27.27 -3.36
C HIS A 29 -27.78 28.02 -2.03
N ALA A 30 -26.98 29.08 -2.06
CA ALA A 30 -26.64 29.90 -0.90
C ALA A 30 -27.92 30.43 -0.21
N SER A 31 -28.99 30.71 -0.94
CA SER A 31 -30.26 31.14 -0.32
C SER A 31 -30.92 30.09 0.60
N LYS A 32 -30.49 28.82 0.56
CA LYS A 32 -30.92 27.74 1.47
C LYS A 32 -29.90 27.43 2.57
N LEU A 33 -28.66 27.93 2.44
CA LEU A 33 -27.61 27.86 3.44
C LEU A 33 -27.50 29.24 4.10
N GLY A 34 -27.94 29.39 5.36
CA GLY A 34 -28.06 30.69 6.03
C GLY A 34 -26.90 31.71 5.82
N ASP A 35 -27.26 32.98 6.00
CA ASP A 35 -26.64 34.24 5.54
C ASP A 35 -25.13 34.55 5.78
N ASP A 36 -24.26 33.60 6.13
CA ASP A 36 -22.84 33.91 6.34
C ASP A 36 -22.00 33.71 5.06
N LYS A 37 -21.97 34.76 4.24
CA LYS A 37 -21.06 34.92 3.09
C LYS A 37 -19.60 34.79 3.53
N CYS A 38 -18.92 33.72 3.11
CA CYS A 38 -17.48 33.67 3.19
C CYS A 38 -16.84 34.57 2.13
N LEU A 39 -16.31 35.71 2.60
CA LEU A 39 -15.74 36.79 1.81
C LEU A 39 -14.58 36.37 0.90
N GLU A 40 -14.57 36.96 -0.30
CA GLU A 40 -13.60 36.83 -1.39
C GLU A 40 -12.14 37.10 -0.97
N ASN A 41 -11.19 36.29 -1.49
CA ASN A 41 -9.95 36.72 -2.16
C ASN A 41 -8.90 35.58 -2.29
N GLN A 42 -8.32 35.51 -3.50
CA GLN A 42 -7.05 34.93 -3.98
C GLN A 42 -6.66 33.43 -3.75
N PHE A 43 -7.08 32.64 -4.74
CA PHE A 43 -6.40 31.59 -5.55
C PHE A 43 -5.55 30.45 -4.97
N THR A 44 -5.09 30.45 -3.72
CA THR A 44 -4.47 29.24 -3.09
C THR A 44 -4.91 29.04 -1.64
N GLU A 45 -5.41 30.10 -0.99
CA GLU A 45 -6.15 30.00 0.27
C GLU A 45 -7.59 29.53 0.07
N THR A 46 -8.10 29.52 -1.17
CA THR A 46 -9.54 29.31 -1.48
C THR A 46 -10.04 27.95 -1.01
N VAL A 47 -9.32 26.86 -1.26
CA VAL A 47 -9.76 25.51 -0.85
C VAL A 47 -9.77 25.36 0.66
N TRP A 48 -8.71 25.81 1.35
CA TRP A 48 -8.60 25.74 2.81
C TRP A 48 -9.62 26.65 3.51
N LYS A 49 -9.85 27.83 2.95
CA LYS A 49 -10.82 28.81 3.42
C LYS A 49 -12.24 28.30 3.20
N MET A 50 -12.55 27.78 2.01
CA MET A 50 -13.83 27.15 1.68
C MET A 50 -14.11 25.97 2.60
N PHE A 51 -13.13 25.09 2.81
CA PHE A 51 -13.24 23.99 3.76
C PHE A 51 -13.53 24.49 5.18
N THR A 52 -12.86 25.56 5.61
CA THR A 52 -13.08 26.17 6.94
C THR A 52 -14.49 26.72 7.08
N CYS A 53 -15.01 27.40 6.06
CA CYS A 53 -16.37 27.92 5.99
C CYS A 53 -17.41 26.79 6.03
N CYS A 54 -17.24 25.78 5.18
CA CYS A 54 -18.12 24.61 5.16
C CYS A 54 -18.12 23.90 6.52
N LEU A 55 -16.95 23.78 7.16
CA LEU A 55 -16.84 23.15 8.47
C LEU A 55 -17.52 23.99 9.58
N GLN A 56 -17.46 25.32 9.51
CA GLN A 56 -18.17 26.20 10.45
C GLN A 56 -19.68 26.03 10.31
N GLU A 57 -20.20 26.03 9.08
CA GLU A 57 -21.63 25.80 8.84
C GLU A 57 -22.09 24.40 9.28
N LEU A 58 -21.28 23.37 9.01
CA LEU A 58 -21.57 22.02 9.48
C LEU A 58 -21.59 21.92 11.00
N LYS A 59 -20.73 22.66 11.70
CA LYS A 59 -20.76 22.74 13.17
C LYS A 59 -22.00 23.46 13.68
N ARG A 60 -22.45 24.52 12.98
CA ARG A 60 -23.66 25.27 13.33
C ARG A 60 -24.91 24.41 13.17
N GLN A 61 -25.00 23.65 12.08
CA GLN A 61 -26.14 22.76 11.81
C GLN A 61 -26.12 21.47 12.64
N PHE A 62 -24.92 20.93 12.91
CA PHE A 62 -24.74 19.63 13.57
C PHE A 62 -23.65 19.68 14.66
N PRO A 63 -23.89 20.38 15.79
CA PRO A 63 -22.88 20.60 16.83
C PRO A 63 -22.36 19.31 17.48
N ASP A 64 -23.24 18.31 17.68
CA ASP A 64 -22.89 17.04 18.35
C ASP A 64 -22.49 15.92 17.39
N SER A 65 -22.34 16.20 16.10
CA SER A 65 -22.02 15.16 15.12
C SER A 65 -20.57 14.69 15.20
N HIS A 66 -20.35 13.40 15.49
CA HIS A 66 -19.03 12.77 15.43
C HIS A 66 -18.36 12.93 14.06
N ARG A 67 -19.13 13.00 12.98
CA ARG A 67 -18.59 13.22 11.63
C ARG A 67 -17.98 14.61 11.50
N VAL A 68 -18.63 15.62 12.05
CA VAL A 68 -18.15 17.01 12.03
C VAL A 68 -16.94 17.19 12.95
N LYS A 69 -16.96 16.57 14.15
CA LYS A 69 -15.78 16.50 15.04
C LYS A 69 -14.59 15.85 14.32
N ARG A 70 -14.80 14.73 13.62
CA ARG A 70 -13.75 14.04 12.85
C ARG A 70 -13.17 14.93 11.74
N LEU A 71 -14.02 15.60 10.95
CA LEU A 71 -13.60 16.54 9.90
C LEU A 71 -12.78 17.71 10.45
N ALA A 72 -13.15 18.21 11.63
CA ALA A 72 -12.36 19.23 12.32
C ALA A 72 -10.98 18.71 12.73
N GLY A 73 -10.87 17.45 13.15
CA GLY A 73 -9.58 16.81 13.41
C GLY A 73 -8.74 16.65 12.13
N MET A 74 -9.35 16.24 11.01
CA MET A 74 -8.64 16.11 9.74
C MET A 74 -8.04 17.44 9.26
N ARG A 75 -8.74 18.55 9.54
CA ARG A 75 -8.23 19.89 9.29
C ARG A 75 -6.98 20.19 10.11
N LEU A 76 -7.00 19.85 11.39
CA LEU A 76 -5.87 20.07 12.29
C LEU A 76 -4.67 19.23 11.86
N GLU A 77 -4.89 17.99 11.43
CA GLU A 77 -3.84 17.13 10.86
C GLU A 77 -3.21 17.75 9.61
N ALA A 78 -4.03 18.28 8.70
CA ALA A 78 -3.51 18.88 7.47
C ALA A 78 -2.79 20.22 7.70
N LEU A 79 -3.07 20.88 8.82
CA LEU A 79 -2.33 22.05 9.30
C LEU A 79 -1.13 21.65 10.18
N GLU A 80 -0.79 20.36 10.26
CA GLU A 80 0.28 19.79 11.09
C GLU A 80 0.14 20.10 12.60
N ARG A 81 -1.06 20.49 13.04
CA ARG A 81 -1.40 20.74 14.45
C ARG A 81 -1.79 19.45 15.14
N TYR A 82 -0.86 18.50 15.19
CA TYR A 82 -1.10 17.14 15.66
C TYR A 82 -1.54 17.07 17.14
N GLU A 83 -1.01 17.94 18.00
CA GLU A 83 -1.39 17.96 19.42
C GLU A 83 -2.86 18.32 19.64
N ASP A 84 -3.36 19.30 18.89
CA ASP A 84 -4.76 19.69 18.96
C ASP A 84 -5.68 18.63 18.34
N ALA A 85 -5.22 17.99 17.25
CA ALA A 85 -5.92 16.86 16.64
C ALA A 85 -6.02 15.68 17.61
N ASN A 86 -4.94 15.34 18.31
CA ASN A 86 -4.92 14.27 19.31
C ASN A 86 -5.88 14.55 20.46
N LYS A 87 -5.86 15.77 21.03
CA LYS A 87 -6.83 16.16 22.09
C LYS A 87 -8.28 16.02 21.63
N LEU A 88 -8.57 16.37 20.38
CA LEU A 88 -9.91 16.23 19.80
C LEU A 88 -10.28 14.76 19.61
N TYR A 89 -9.36 13.91 19.16
CA TYR A 89 -9.62 12.48 19.01
C TYR A 89 -9.73 11.76 20.35
N ASP A 90 -8.98 12.20 21.36
CA ASP A 90 -9.08 11.69 22.73
C ASP A 90 -10.45 12.02 23.34
N SER A 91 -10.95 13.24 23.16
CA SER A 91 -12.32 13.55 23.62
C SER A 91 -13.38 12.74 22.88
N MET A 92 -13.20 12.50 21.58
CA MET A 92 -14.09 11.60 20.82
C MET A 92 -14.06 10.15 21.32
N LEU A 93 -12.90 9.67 21.76
CA LEU A 93 -12.75 8.31 22.32
C LEU A 93 -13.21 8.21 23.77
N GLN A 94 -13.18 9.32 24.53
CA GLN A 94 -13.81 9.40 25.85
C GLN A 94 -15.34 9.36 25.74
N ASP A 95 -15.90 10.06 24.76
CA ASP A 95 -17.34 10.03 24.45
C ASP A 95 -17.77 8.63 23.95
N ASP A 96 -16.99 8.04 23.03
CA ASP A 96 -17.23 6.72 22.44
C ASP A 96 -15.92 5.93 22.26
N PRO A 97 -15.58 5.03 23.22
CA PRO A 97 -14.36 4.22 23.15
C PRO A 97 -14.30 3.26 21.95
N THR A 98 -15.44 2.97 21.33
CA THR A 98 -15.57 2.04 20.20
C THR A 98 -15.40 2.72 18.84
N ASN A 99 -15.14 4.03 18.81
CA ASN A 99 -14.97 4.81 17.60
C ASN A 99 -13.68 4.44 16.85
N THR A 100 -13.77 3.45 15.97
CA THR A 100 -12.65 2.96 15.15
C THR A 100 -12.08 4.06 14.25
N ALA A 101 -12.93 4.96 13.74
CA ALA A 101 -12.49 6.04 12.88
C ALA A 101 -11.59 7.04 13.62
N ALA A 102 -11.91 7.41 14.87
CA ALA A 102 -11.04 8.26 15.68
C ALA A 102 -9.71 7.57 16.01
N ARG A 103 -9.75 6.28 16.37
CA ARG A 103 -8.54 5.50 16.67
C ARG A 103 -7.60 5.38 15.45
N LYS A 104 -8.14 5.10 14.25
CA LYS A 104 -7.36 5.06 13.00
C LYS A 104 -6.71 6.41 12.65
N ARG A 105 -7.38 7.54 12.94
CA ARG A 105 -6.77 8.87 12.73
C ARG A 105 -5.61 9.13 13.68
N LYS A 106 -5.70 8.74 14.96
CA LYS A 106 -4.57 8.82 15.89
C LYS A 106 -3.35 8.01 15.41
N ILE A 107 -3.58 6.78 14.95
CA ILE A 107 -2.51 5.96 14.34
C ILE A 107 -1.91 6.67 13.13
N SER A 108 -2.74 7.26 12.26
CA SER A 108 -2.28 8.03 11.09
C SER A 108 -1.41 9.24 11.49
N ILE A 109 -1.75 9.93 12.57
CA ILE A 109 -0.94 11.02 13.14
C ILE A 109 0.44 10.51 13.58
N LEU A 110 0.49 9.39 14.32
CA LEU A 110 1.77 8.81 14.77
C LEU A 110 2.66 8.44 13.59
N ARG A 111 2.07 7.91 12.51
CA ARG A 111 2.78 7.64 11.25
C ARG A 111 3.31 8.91 10.61
N ALA A 112 2.49 9.97 10.52
CA ALA A 112 2.91 11.25 9.95
C ALA A 112 4.06 11.90 10.76
N GLN A 113 4.09 11.68 12.07
CA GLN A 113 5.17 12.13 12.94
C GLN A 113 6.44 11.27 12.88
N GLY A 114 6.45 10.17 12.12
CA GLY A 114 7.57 9.22 12.05
C GLY A 114 7.73 8.36 13.30
N LYS A 115 6.73 8.32 14.19
CA LYS A 115 6.74 7.50 15.41
C LYS A 115 6.26 6.08 15.11
N SER A 116 7.00 5.36 14.27
CA SER A 116 6.63 4.02 13.79
C SER A 116 6.40 3.01 14.92
N SER A 117 7.24 3.01 15.95
CA SER A 117 7.15 2.07 17.08
C SER A 117 5.87 2.26 17.90
N GLU A 118 5.48 3.51 18.17
CA GLU A 118 4.22 3.83 18.83
C GLU A 118 3.02 3.47 17.94
N ALA A 119 3.09 3.77 16.64
CA ALA A 119 2.05 3.39 15.69
C ALA A 119 1.83 1.87 15.62
N ILE A 120 2.91 1.09 15.64
CA ILE A 120 2.86 -0.38 15.66
C ILE A 120 2.19 -0.88 16.95
N ARG A 121 2.53 -0.32 18.12
CA ARG A 121 1.90 -0.70 19.39
C ARG A 121 0.40 -0.45 19.36
N GLU A 122 -0.01 0.76 18.97
CA GLU A 122 -1.43 1.14 18.91
C GLU A 122 -2.22 0.33 17.85
N LEU A 123 -1.59 -0.02 16.72
CA LEU A 123 -2.22 -0.89 15.71
C LEU A 123 -2.41 -2.32 16.22
N ASN A 124 -1.45 -2.88 16.95
CA ASN A 124 -1.61 -4.20 17.57
C ASN A 124 -2.77 -4.20 18.58
N GLU A 125 -2.83 -3.21 19.48
CA GLU A 125 -3.93 -3.06 20.45
C GLU A 125 -5.29 -2.86 19.76
N TYR A 126 -5.33 -2.14 18.64
CA TYR A 126 -6.55 -2.03 17.82
C TYR A 126 -6.97 -3.36 17.20
N LEU A 127 -6.02 -4.09 16.60
CA LEU A 127 -6.30 -5.34 15.91
C LEU A 127 -6.64 -6.50 16.86
N GLU A 128 -6.24 -6.43 18.13
CA GLU A 128 -6.73 -7.35 19.18
C GLU A 128 -8.25 -7.29 19.34
N GLN A 129 -8.84 -6.10 19.15
CA GLN A 129 -10.30 -5.89 19.25
C GLN A 129 -10.99 -6.03 17.89
N PHE A 130 -10.32 -5.64 16.80
CA PHE A 130 -10.89 -5.54 15.46
C PHE A 130 -10.13 -6.40 14.44
N VAL A 131 -10.04 -7.70 14.72
CA VAL A 131 -9.30 -8.69 13.88
C VAL A 131 -9.78 -8.71 12.41
N GLY A 132 -11.02 -8.30 12.13
CA GLY A 132 -11.59 -8.26 10.78
C GLY A 132 -11.16 -7.07 9.90
N ASP A 133 -10.48 -6.06 10.45
CA ASP A 133 -10.06 -4.88 9.68
C ASP A 133 -8.84 -5.19 8.81
N GLN A 134 -9.08 -5.57 7.56
CA GLN A 134 -8.03 -5.90 6.60
C GLN A 134 -7.11 -4.69 6.28
N GLU A 135 -7.65 -3.47 6.30
CA GLU A 135 -6.86 -2.27 6.02
C GLU A 135 -5.83 -2.04 7.14
N ALA A 136 -6.24 -2.19 8.40
CA ALA A 136 -5.33 -2.06 9.53
C ALA A 136 -4.24 -3.15 9.56
N TRP A 137 -4.55 -4.40 9.19
CA TRP A 137 -3.52 -5.44 9.03
C TRP A 137 -2.51 -5.09 7.93
N HIS A 138 -2.99 -4.52 6.81
CA HIS A 138 -2.12 -4.08 5.74
C HIS A 138 -1.20 -2.94 6.19
N GLU A 139 -1.74 -1.94 6.88
CA GLU A 139 -0.96 -0.84 7.46
C GLU A 139 0.10 -1.33 8.45
N LEU A 140 -0.26 -2.29 9.33
CA LEU A 140 0.67 -2.88 10.28
C LEU A 140 1.82 -3.63 9.58
N SER A 141 1.49 -4.40 8.54
CA SER A 141 2.50 -5.10 7.72
C SER A 141 3.46 -4.13 7.04
N GLU A 142 2.95 -3.02 6.49
CA GLU A 142 3.76 -1.96 5.87
C GLU A 142 4.73 -1.34 6.88
N LEU A 143 4.27 -1.05 8.10
CA LEU A 143 5.12 -0.50 9.16
C LEU A 143 6.23 -1.47 9.57
N TYR A 144 5.93 -2.77 9.75
CA TYR A 144 6.97 -3.75 10.07
C TYR A 144 8.00 -3.91 8.94
N ILE A 145 7.59 -3.81 7.67
CA ILE A 145 8.51 -3.81 6.53
C ILE A 145 9.44 -2.60 6.59
N ASN A 146 8.91 -1.42 6.90
CA ASN A 146 9.70 -0.19 7.04
C ASN A 146 10.70 -0.26 8.19
N GLU A 147 10.34 -0.90 9.31
CA GLU A 147 11.23 -1.14 10.46
C GLU A 147 12.18 -2.34 10.27
N HIS A 148 12.17 -2.99 9.09
CA HIS A 148 12.95 -4.18 8.77
C HIS A 148 12.68 -5.41 9.68
N ASP A 149 11.59 -5.41 10.44
CA ASP A 149 11.14 -6.58 11.20
C ASP A 149 10.26 -7.48 10.34
N PHE A 150 10.93 -8.16 9.41
CA PHE A 150 10.30 -9.08 8.47
C PHE A 150 9.63 -10.29 9.16
N LYS A 151 10.03 -10.62 10.40
CA LYS A 151 9.46 -11.73 11.15
C LYS A 151 8.07 -11.37 11.70
N CYS A 152 7.92 -10.16 12.21
CA CYS A 152 6.62 -9.68 12.68
C CYS A 152 5.67 -9.34 11.52
N ALA A 153 6.18 -8.80 10.40
CA ALA A 153 5.40 -8.59 9.16
C ALA A 153 4.76 -9.89 8.63
N TYR A 154 5.48 -11.01 8.77
CA TYR A 154 5.01 -12.34 8.37
C TYR A 154 3.78 -12.78 9.19
N ASN A 155 3.87 -12.70 10.51
CA ASN A 155 2.81 -13.19 11.41
C ASN A 155 1.53 -12.36 11.35
N THR A 156 1.65 -11.09 10.97
CA THR A 156 0.53 -10.12 10.89
C THR A 156 -0.22 -10.16 9.56
N THR A 157 0.21 -10.98 8.61
CA THR A 157 -0.46 -11.04 7.31
C THR A 157 -1.74 -11.88 7.40
N SER A 158 -2.90 -11.22 7.44
CA SER A 158 -4.24 -11.84 7.32
C SER A 158 -4.33 -12.81 6.13
N PRO A 159 -5.13 -13.89 6.19
CA PRO A 159 -5.25 -14.92 5.13
C PRO A 159 -5.45 -14.37 3.70
N PHE A 160 -6.02 -13.17 3.55
CA PHE A 160 -6.22 -12.52 2.25
C PHE A 160 -4.99 -11.75 1.73
N CYS A 161 -4.18 -11.15 2.60
CA CYS A 161 -2.92 -10.47 2.22
C CYS A 161 -1.74 -11.46 2.08
N PHE A 162 -1.94 -12.69 2.56
CA PHE A 162 -0.98 -13.79 2.61
C PHE A 162 -0.43 -14.19 1.24
N LEU A 163 -1.14 -13.88 0.16
CA LEU A 163 -0.71 -14.30 -1.18
C LEU A 163 0.18 -13.28 -1.88
N TYR A 164 0.12 -12.01 -1.48
CA TYR A 164 0.77 -10.92 -2.23
C TYR A 164 1.99 -10.33 -1.52
N ASN A 165 1.90 -10.08 -0.22
CA ASN A 165 2.97 -9.41 0.54
C ASN A 165 3.96 -10.43 1.13
N LEU A 166 3.46 -11.59 1.56
CA LEU A 166 4.27 -12.67 2.11
C LEU A 166 5.42 -13.14 1.21
N PRO A 167 5.22 -13.49 -0.07
CA PRO A 167 6.32 -13.98 -0.90
C PRO A 167 7.42 -12.92 -1.09
N GLN A 168 7.07 -11.63 -1.06
CA GLN A 168 8.03 -10.54 -1.13
C GLN A 168 8.86 -10.46 0.15
N VAL A 169 8.22 -10.52 1.32
CA VAL A 169 8.92 -10.57 2.61
C VAL A 169 9.86 -11.78 2.69
N LYS A 170 9.42 -12.96 2.22
CA LYS A 170 10.24 -14.17 2.18
C LYS A 170 11.40 -14.09 1.21
N TYR A 171 11.21 -13.46 0.05
CA TYR A 171 12.29 -13.19 -0.88
C TYR A 171 13.35 -12.29 -0.25
N THR A 172 12.93 -11.22 0.45
CA THR A 172 13.85 -10.28 1.13
C THR A 172 14.58 -10.90 2.31
N GLN A 173 13.96 -11.84 3.04
CA GLN A 173 14.64 -12.60 4.11
C GLN A 173 15.79 -13.47 3.59
N GLY A 174 15.74 -13.87 2.32
CA GLY A 174 16.78 -14.68 1.68
C GLY A 174 16.91 -16.10 2.25
N GLY A 175 17.85 -16.86 1.68
CA GLY A 175 18.09 -18.26 2.02
C GLY A 175 17.19 -19.24 1.29
N LEU A 176 17.76 -20.40 0.95
CA LEU A 176 17.15 -21.41 0.08
C LEU A 176 15.71 -21.79 0.47
N GLU A 177 15.44 -22.05 1.75
CA GLU A 177 14.11 -22.43 2.23
C GLU A 177 13.06 -21.32 2.04
N ASN A 178 13.43 -20.08 2.35
CA ASN A 178 12.53 -18.93 2.19
C ASN A 178 12.30 -18.60 0.72
N LEU A 179 13.33 -18.71 -0.12
CA LEU A 179 13.22 -18.51 -1.56
C LEU A 179 12.31 -19.58 -2.19
N GLU A 180 12.44 -20.84 -1.81
CA GLU A 180 11.54 -21.90 -2.28
C GLU A 180 10.09 -21.67 -1.85
N LEU A 181 9.89 -21.18 -0.63
CA LEU A 181 8.57 -20.82 -0.11
C LEU A 181 7.97 -19.61 -0.84
N ALA A 182 8.78 -18.56 -1.06
CA ALA A 182 8.39 -17.39 -1.86
C ALA A 182 7.94 -17.79 -3.26
N ARG A 183 8.67 -18.72 -3.89
CA ARG A 183 8.33 -19.25 -5.23
C ARG A 183 6.95 -19.91 -5.24
N LYS A 184 6.66 -20.76 -4.25
CA LYS A 184 5.36 -21.45 -4.12
C LYS A 184 4.21 -20.45 -4.02
N TYR A 185 4.37 -19.42 -3.18
CA TYR A 185 3.34 -18.40 -2.99
C TYR A 185 3.16 -17.49 -4.20
N PHE A 186 4.23 -17.07 -4.88
CA PHE A 186 4.08 -16.32 -6.13
C PHE A 186 3.38 -17.13 -7.23
N ALA A 187 3.70 -18.42 -7.36
CA ALA A 187 3.02 -19.31 -8.29
C ALA A 187 1.53 -19.48 -7.93
N GLN A 188 1.20 -19.60 -6.64
CA GLN A 188 -0.19 -19.65 -6.18
C GLN A 188 -0.93 -18.34 -6.45
N ALA A 189 -0.29 -17.18 -6.24
CA ALA A 189 -0.87 -15.88 -6.54
C ALA A 189 -1.16 -15.71 -8.04
N LEU A 190 -0.28 -16.19 -8.92
CA LEU A 190 -0.52 -16.21 -10.38
C LEU A 190 -1.64 -17.16 -10.79
N LYS A 191 -1.78 -18.31 -10.11
CA LYS A 191 -2.88 -19.25 -10.36
C LYS A 191 -4.24 -18.62 -10.02
N LEU A 192 -4.28 -17.80 -8.96
CA LEU A 192 -5.50 -17.07 -8.57
C LEU A 192 -5.75 -15.86 -9.46
N ASN A 193 -4.70 -15.14 -9.84
CA ASN A 193 -4.78 -13.97 -10.71
C ASN A 193 -3.62 -13.96 -11.71
N ASN A 194 -3.89 -14.45 -12.92
CA ASN A 194 -2.90 -14.54 -13.99
C ASN A 194 -2.45 -13.19 -14.57
N ARG A 195 -3.17 -12.10 -14.28
CA ARG A 195 -2.81 -10.73 -14.70
C ARG A 195 -1.98 -10.00 -13.65
N ASN A 196 -1.67 -10.63 -12.51
CA ASN A 196 -0.88 -9.98 -11.49
C ASN A 196 0.59 -9.88 -11.90
N MET A 197 0.98 -8.71 -12.40
CA MET A 197 2.35 -8.43 -12.81
C MET A 197 3.35 -8.57 -11.65
N ARG A 198 2.97 -8.19 -10.42
CA ARG A 198 3.87 -8.32 -9.26
C ARG A 198 4.21 -9.77 -8.97
N ALA A 199 3.21 -10.66 -9.04
CA ALA A 199 3.43 -12.09 -8.84
C ALA A 199 4.27 -12.70 -9.97
N LEU A 200 4.09 -12.24 -11.22
CA LEU A 200 4.89 -12.66 -12.37
C LEU A 200 6.37 -12.28 -12.22
N PHE A 201 6.64 -11.01 -11.94
CA PHE A 201 7.99 -10.52 -11.70
C PHE A 201 8.62 -11.16 -10.47
N GLY A 202 7.85 -11.31 -9.38
CA GLY A 202 8.32 -11.99 -8.16
C GLY A 202 8.73 -13.44 -8.43
N LEU A 203 7.93 -14.19 -9.20
CA LEU A 203 8.25 -15.57 -9.59
C LEU A 203 9.53 -15.64 -10.42
N TYR A 204 9.70 -14.72 -11.38
CA TYR A 204 10.91 -14.62 -12.20
C TYR A 204 12.15 -14.34 -11.34
N MET A 205 12.09 -13.32 -10.47
CA MET A 205 13.21 -12.93 -9.61
C MET A 205 13.61 -14.04 -8.65
N VAL A 206 12.65 -14.68 -7.98
CA VAL A 206 12.91 -15.82 -7.08
C VAL A 206 13.54 -17.00 -7.84
N SER A 207 13.06 -17.28 -9.05
CA SER A 207 13.60 -18.39 -9.85
C SER A 207 15.05 -18.14 -10.27
N SER A 208 15.39 -16.90 -10.62
CA SER A 208 16.77 -16.49 -10.90
C SER A 208 17.66 -16.56 -9.64
N ALA A 209 17.16 -16.07 -8.50
CA ALA A 209 17.91 -16.11 -7.24
C ALA A 209 18.18 -17.54 -6.76
N LEU A 210 17.21 -18.44 -6.89
CA LEU A 210 17.38 -19.88 -6.59
C LEU A 210 18.41 -20.55 -7.49
N GLN A 211 18.48 -20.18 -8.77
CA GLN A 211 19.51 -20.70 -9.67
C GLN A 211 20.90 -20.22 -9.25
N ALA A 212 21.04 -18.95 -8.85
CA ALA A 212 22.30 -18.40 -8.36
C ALA A 212 22.78 -19.08 -7.07
N GLU A 213 21.92 -19.18 -6.03
CA GLU A 213 22.29 -19.84 -4.77
C GLU A 213 22.62 -21.33 -4.96
N ARG A 214 21.89 -22.05 -5.84
CA ARG A 214 22.18 -23.45 -6.15
C ARG A 214 23.51 -23.61 -6.89
N ALA A 215 23.89 -22.65 -7.73
CA ALA A 215 25.19 -22.66 -8.40
C ALA A 215 26.35 -22.39 -7.43
N GLU A 216 26.14 -21.56 -6.40
CA GLU A 216 27.12 -21.31 -5.34
C GLU A 216 27.29 -22.54 -4.42
N CYS A 217 26.21 -23.23 -4.06
CA CYS A 217 26.30 -24.49 -3.30
C CYS A 217 26.97 -25.64 -4.08
N MET A 218 26.96 -25.62 -5.41
CA MET A 218 27.62 -26.61 -6.27
C MET A 218 29.15 -26.41 -6.39
N LEU A 219 29.72 -25.36 -5.78
CA LEU A 219 31.16 -25.13 -5.75
C LEU A 219 31.72 -25.39 -4.35
N PRO A 220 32.04 -26.65 -4.05
CA PRO A 220 33.43 -26.99 -3.78
C PRO A 220 33.88 -28.32 -4.45
N ARG A 221 35.01 -28.27 -5.19
CA ARG A 221 35.79 -29.37 -5.86
C ARG A 221 35.66 -29.64 -7.38
N GLN A 222 35.34 -28.66 -8.23
CA GLN A 222 35.60 -28.81 -9.69
C GLN A 222 36.35 -27.63 -10.33
N SER A 223 37.20 -26.93 -9.56
CA SER A 223 37.84 -25.69 -10.01
C SER A 223 39.06 -25.83 -10.94
N THR A 224 39.43 -27.01 -11.45
CA THR A 224 40.69 -27.11 -12.25
C THR A 224 40.58 -27.69 -13.65
N TYR A 225 39.43 -28.25 -14.08
CA TYR A 225 39.35 -28.90 -15.40
C TYR A 225 38.44 -28.17 -16.42
N ALA A 226 37.34 -27.55 -16.00
CA ALA A 226 36.36 -26.95 -16.93
C ALA A 226 36.70 -25.52 -17.40
N THR A 227 37.57 -24.78 -16.69
CA THR A 227 37.92 -23.39 -17.03
C THR A 227 38.83 -23.25 -18.25
N ASN A 228 39.51 -24.33 -18.66
CA ASN A 228 40.39 -24.32 -19.83
C ASN A 228 39.65 -24.53 -21.15
N ASP A 229 38.53 -25.25 -21.16
CA ASP A 229 37.77 -25.54 -22.38
C ASP A 229 36.85 -24.38 -22.78
N VAL A 230 36.27 -23.67 -21.81
CA VAL A 230 35.43 -22.50 -22.06
C VAL A 230 36.23 -21.31 -22.60
N ARG A 231 37.49 -21.14 -22.17
CA ARG A 231 38.39 -20.09 -22.71
C ARG A 231 38.75 -20.32 -24.18
N LYS A 232 38.87 -21.58 -24.63
CA LYS A 232 39.11 -21.91 -26.05
C LYS A 232 37.87 -21.68 -26.91
N ALA A 233 36.68 -21.96 -26.39
CA ALA A 233 35.41 -21.74 -27.11
C ALA A 233 35.05 -20.24 -27.26
N SER A 234 35.38 -19.41 -26.26
CA SER A 234 35.06 -17.96 -26.26
C SER A 234 35.84 -17.16 -27.32
N MET A 235 37.02 -17.64 -27.76
CA MET A 235 37.80 -16.96 -28.80
C MET A 235 37.34 -17.25 -30.24
N ALA A 236 36.47 -18.25 -30.45
CA ALA A 236 36.05 -18.68 -31.78
C ALA A 236 34.70 -18.07 -32.25
N GLY A 237 33.96 -17.38 -31.39
CA GLY A 237 32.53 -17.08 -31.61
C GLY A 237 32.12 -15.60 -31.77
N ARG A 238 33.05 -14.66 -32.03
CA ARG A 238 32.66 -13.26 -32.27
C ARG A 238 32.12 -13.07 -33.69
N GLY A 239 30.80 -13.21 -33.86
CA GLY A 239 30.12 -12.90 -35.13
C GLY A 239 28.59 -12.77 -35.02
N LYS A 240 28.11 -11.56 -34.71
CA LYS A 240 26.84 -10.90 -35.17
C LYS A 240 25.54 -11.75 -35.30
N LYS A 241 24.52 -11.48 -34.47
CA LYS A 241 23.30 -10.68 -34.77
C LYS A 241 22.13 -10.97 -33.79
N GLU A 242 21.35 -9.90 -33.57
CA GLU A 242 20.34 -9.68 -32.53
C GLU A 242 18.95 -10.34 -32.79
N ASN A 243 18.17 -10.41 -31.70
CA ASN A 243 16.70 -10.39 -31.61
C ASN A 243 15.83 -11.61 -31.95
N LYS A 244 16.36 -12.79 -32.29
CA LYS A 244 15.58 -14.05 -32.30
C LYS A 244 15.75 -14.92 -31.04
N CYS A 245 16.68 -14.55 -30.15
CA CYS A 245 17.07 -15.38 -29.00
C CYS A 245 16.13 -15.25 -27.80
N SER A 246 15.40 -14.14 -27.66
CA SER A 246 14.54 -13.90 -26.48
C SER A 246 13.23 -14.70 -26.53
N VAL A 247 12.60 -14.84 -27.69
CA VAL A 247 11.35 -15.59 -27.83
C VAL A 247 11.61 -17.09 -27.76
N LYS A 248 12.66 -17.57 -28.43
CA LYS A 248 13.10 -18.98 -28.34
C LYS A 248 13.52 -19.39 -26.94
N ALA A 249 14.22 -18.54 -26.21
CA ALA A 249 14.59 -18.84 -24.82
C ALA A 249 13.36 -18.92 -23.89
N VAL A 250 12.31 -18.15 -24.17
CA VAL A 250 11.06 -18.20 -23.41
C VAL A 250 10.23 -19.43 -23.80
N GLU A 251 10.21 -19.81 -25.08
CA GLU A 251 9.57 -21.05 -25.57
C GLU A 251 10.26 -22.30 -25.02
N GLU A 252 11.59 -22.36 -25.04
CA GLU A 252 12.39 -23.47 -24.49
C GLU A 252 12.20 -23.59 -22.96
N MET A 253 12.05 -22.46 -22.26
CA MET A 253 11.76 -22.45 -20.82
C MET A 253 10.32 -22.92 -20.52
N LEU A 254 9.35 -22.63 -21.39
CA LEU A 254 7.98 -23.13 -21.29
C LEU A 254 7.87 -24.63 -21.61
N GLU A 255 8.62 -25.13 -22.59
CA GLU A 255 8.71 -26.56 -22.92
C GLU A 255 9.35 -27.35 -21.77
N SER A 256 10.38 -26.79 -21.11
CA SER A 256 11.01 -27.41 -19.93
C SER A 256 10.09 -27.48 -18.70
N MET A 257 8.97 -26.75 -18.68
CA MET A 257 7.96 -26.77 -17.61
C MET A 257 6.83 -27.78 -17.86
N GLN A 258 6.67 -28.33 -19.06
CA GLN A 258 5.72 -29.42 -19.29
C GLN A 258 6.32 -30.73 -18.78
N ILE A 259 5.99 -31.06 -17.54
CA ILE A 259 6.19 -32.38 -16.95
C ILE A 259 5.57 -33.42 -17.90
N THR A 260 6.42 -34.27 -18.48
CA THR A 260 5.99 -35.48 -19.20
C THR A 260 5.07 -36.28 -18.29
N MET A 261 3.79 -36.35 -18.69
CA MET A 261 2.84 -37.33 -18.17
C MET A 261 3.28 -38.70 -18.69
N SER A 262 3.91 -39.47 -17.82
CA SER A 262 4.05 -40.92 -17.93
C SER A 262 4.22 -41.50 -16.54
#